data_AF-A0A2Z6QI96-F1
#
_entry.id   AF-A0A2Z6QI96-F1
#
_cell.length_a   1.000
_cell.length_b   1.000
_cell.length_c   1.000
_cell.angle_alpha   90.00
_cell.angle_beta   90.00
_cell.angle_gamma   90.00
#
_symmetry.space_group_name_H-M   'P 1'
#
loop_
_entity.id
_entity.type
_entity.pdbx_description
1 polymer ?
#
loop_
_entity_poly.entity_id
_entity_poly.type
_entity_poly.pdbx_seq_one_letter_code
_entity_poly.pdbx_strand_id
1 'polypeptide(L)'
;MPPKNLFKNDQEYEIERLEDKITYLKEKLKNFKKESAEYNGIQTTIDKATKAIASEKAKANKVWDHYHITGKFRGSAHRDCNLKLQIQDWKTPIPVVFHDFWGYDSHLVCESVGHSVNAHQIKVIAETFERYKSMKVGQLKYINSQQFMNNSLASLTKNLGDNHPIMTKHFKELGYTDEQLDLVYRKGVYPYDYIDSHDRFLETELPLYHEFHSTLKGKITLDDYQHAQKVWKEFRCQNLGEYHDLYLKTDVLSLADVWTEFRKMSMEYYELDPSHYVSAPSLSWDAMLKMTGVRIKLFTDMAMHDFTKKAKRGGISMACQRYFKANNPKMGEAYDPSKPTSWISYVDATNLYGHSISQYLSIRNYKWGTSRGYLLNNPAMQKKLLNMALKIKPDAKRGCYLNINSHFPLKTHDYLSDLPPAVENIAVEKDWLCPYNAKLVEQLDGGRFSATEN
;
A
#
# COMPACT_ATOMS: atom_id res chain seq x y z
N MET A 1 11.04 19.46 -56.88
CA MET A 1 9.87 20.01 -56.16
C MET A 1 8.63 19.74 -57.00
N PRO A 2 7.71 18.86 -56.58
CA PRO A 2 6.36 18.87 -57.12
C PRO A 2 5.53 19.96 -56.40
N PRO A 3 4.42 20.43 -56.99
CA PRO A 3 3.67 21.57 -56.48
C PRO A 3 3.02 21.22 -55.14
N LYS A 4 3.01 22.18 -54.19
CA LYS A 4 2.15 22.11 -53.01
C LYS A 4 0.69 22.01 -53.49
N ASN A 5 0.06 20.85 -53.27
CA ASN A 5 -1.38 20.69 -53.46
C ASN A 5 -2.10 21.75 -52.63
N LEU A 6 -2.71 22.71 -53.34
CA LEU A 6 -3.47 23.86 -52.82
C LEU A 6 -4.97 23.51 -52.66
N PHE A 7 -5.28 22.27 -52.32
CA PHE A 7 -6.66 21.85 -52.05
C PHE A 7 -6.79 21.56 -50.56
N LYS A 8 -7.53 22.42 -49.83
CA LYS A 8 -8.00 22.13 -48.46
C LYS A 8 -8.71 20.78 -48.50
N ASN A 9 -8.36 19.88 -47.58
CA ASN A 9 -9.02 18.57 -47.50
C ASN A 9 -10.50 18.77 -47.09
N ASP A 10 -11.42 17.90 -47.52
CA ASP A 10 -12.88 18.06 -47.30
C ASP A 10 -13.26 18.33 -45.83
N GLN A 11 -12.46 17.80 -44.90
CA GLN A 11 -12.63 18.03 -43.46
C GLN A 11 -12.25 19.46 -43.01
N GLU A 12 -11.21 20.07 -43.57
CA GLU A 12 -10.82 21.44 -43.24
C GLU A 12 -11.89 22.42 -43.75
N TYR A 13 -12.47 22.14 -44.92
CA TYR A 13 -13.57 22.92 -45.48
C TYR A 13 -14.84 22.85 -44.61
N GLU A 14 -15.20 21.65 -44.11
CA GLU A 14 -16.38 21.51 -43.25
C GLU A 14 -16.16 22.15 -41.86
N ILE A 15 -14.94 22.12 -41.31
CA ILE A 15 -14.60 22.85 -40.07
C ILE A 15 -14.74 24.35 -40.28
N GLU A 16 -14.16 24.90 -41.36
CA GLU A 16 -14.21 26.33 -41.68
C GLU A 16 -15.66 26.80 -41.87
N ARG A 17 -16.47 26.03 -42.61
CA ARG A 17 -17.91 26.29 -42.79
C ARG A 17 -18.67 26.32 -41.46
N LEU A 18 -18.36 25.42 -40.53
CA LEU A 18 -18.99 25.41 -39.20
C LEU A 18 -18.50 26.56 -38.32
N GLU A 19 -17.24 26.96 -38.41
CA GLU A 19 -16.66 28.11 -37.70
C GLU A 19 -17.29 29.43 -38.19
N ASP A 20 -17.48 29.60 -39.50
CA ASP A 20 -18.20 30.73 -40.09
C ASP A 20 -19.65 30.78 -39.64
N LYS A 21 -20.33 29.62 -39.63
CA LYS A 21 -21.71 29.50 -39.14
C LYS A 21 -21.83 29.88 -37.66
N ILE A 22 -20.88 29.47 -36.82
CA ILE A 22 -20.87 29.87 -35.40
C ILE A 22 -20.66 31.38 -35.27
N THR A 23 -19.74 31.96 -36.05
CA THR A 23 -19.46 33.40 -36.02
C THR A 23 -20.71 34.21 -36.38
N TYR A 24 -21.40 33.83 -37.46
CA TYR A 24 -22.68 34.43 -37.84
C TYR A 24 -23.75 34.28 -36.75
N LEU A 25 -23.90 33.08 -36.17
CA LEU A 25 -24.87 32.84 -35.12
C LEU A 25 -24.57 33.63 -33.84
N LYS A 26 -23.30 33.83 -33.48
CA LYS A 26 -22.88 34.66 -32.33
C LYS A 26 -23.18 36.13 -32.55
N GLU A 27 -22.97 36.66 -33.76
CA GLU A 27 -23.40 38.03 -34.10
C GLU A 27 -24.92 38.17 -34.03
N LYS A 28 -25.65 37.20 -34.59
CA LYS A 28 -27.12 37.18 -34.52
C LYS A 28 -27.63 37.10 -33.08
N LEU A 29 -26.95 36.35 -32.21
CA LEU A 29 -27.30 36.18 -30.79
C LEU A 29 -27.30 37.51 -30.03
N LYS A 30 -26.44 38.49 -30.39
CA LYS A 30 -26.35 39.81 -29.73
C LYS A 30 -27.65 40.62 -29.83
N ASN A 31 -28.49 40.32 -30.82
CA ASN A 31 -29.76 41.02 -31.04
C ASN A 31 -30.92 40.47 -30.20
N PHE A 32 -30.72 39.40 -29.43
CA PHE A 32 -31.76 38.76 -28.62
C PHE A 32 -31.46 38.87 -27.13
N LYS A 33 -32.50 39.06 -26.30
CA LYS A 33 -32.37 39.04 -24.84
C LYS A 33 -32.10 37.62 -24.35
N LYS A 34 -31.20 37.46 -23.37
CA LYS A 34 -30.71 36.16 -22.85
C LYS A 34 -31.79 35.18 -22.37
N GLU A 35 -32.96 35.69 -21.99
CA GLU A 35 -34.07 34.89 -21.46
C GLU A 35 -35.10 34.50 -22.53
N SER A 36 -34.91 34.93 -23.78
CA SER A 36 -35.82 34.60 -24.89
C SER A 36 -35.64 33.15 -25.37
N ALA A 37 -36.74 32.54 -25.83
CA ALA A 37 -36.71 31.21 -26.43
C ALA A 37 -35.77 31.17 -27.66
N GLU A 38 -35.70 32.27 -28.42
CA GLU A 38 -34.84 32.40 -29.61
C GLU A 38 -33.36 32.46 -29.26
N TYR A 39 -32.99 33.18 -28.19
CA TYR A 39 -31.62 33.17 -27.66
C TYR A 39 -31.19 31.75 -27.29
N ASN A 40 -32.04 31.03 -26.55
CA ASN A 40 -31.77 29.65 -26.14
C ASN A 40 -31.67 28.67 -27.33
N GLY A 41 -32.50 28.85 -28.36
CA GLY A 41 -32.45 28.06 -29.59
C GLY A 41 -31.17 28.28 -30.40
N ILE A 42 -30.74 29.54 -30.54
CA ILE A 42 -29.49 29.90 -31.23
C ILE A 42 -28.29 29.37 -30.43
N GLN A 43 -28.27 29.54 -29.11
CA GLN A 43 -27.20 29.03 -28.23
C GLN A 43 -27.07 27.50 -28.34
N THR A 44 -28.19 26.77 -28.32
CA THR A 44 -28.20 25.31 -28.52
C THR A 44 -27.61 24.92 -29.88
N THR A 45 -27.86 25.71 -30.92
CA THR A 45 -27.32 25.46 -32.26
C THR A 45 -25.82 25.71 -32.34
N ILE A 46 -25.32 26.76 -31.67
CA ILE A 46 -23.89 27.04 -31.51
C ILE A 46 -23.20 25.88 -30.77
N ASP A 47 -23.80 25.37 -29.69
CA ASP A 47 -23.24 24.28 -28.90
C ASP A 47 -23.16 22.97 -29.72
N LYS A 48 -24.19 22.69 -30.55
CA LYS A 48 -24.18 21.55 -31.49
C LYS A 48 -23.08 21.69 -32.54
N ALA A 49 -22.95 22.87 -33.17
CA ALA A 49 -21.90 23.12 -34.16
C ALA A 49 -20.49 23.04 -33.55
N THR A 50 -20.31 23.53 -32.32
CA THR A 50 -19.04 23.44 -31.59
C THR A 50 -18.66 22.00 -31.30
N LYS A 51 -19.63 21.16 -30.89
CA LYS A 51 -19.41 19.71 -30.72
C LYS A 51 -19.08 19.01 -32.04
N ALA A 52 -19.70 19.40 -33.14
CA ALA A 52 -19.41 18.86 -34.47
C ALA A 52 -17.98 19.18 -34.92
N ILE A 53 -17.52 20.42 -34.73
CA ILE A 53 -16.13 20.81 -34.99
C ILE A 53 -15.16 19.99 -34.14
N ALA A 54 -15.45 19.82 -32.85
CA ALA A 54 -14.61 19.01 -31.97
C ALA A 54 -14.52 17.54 -32.44
N SER A 55 -15.62 16.99 -32.95
CA SER A 55 -15.67 15.63 -33.53
C SER A 55 -14.84 15.52 -34.82
N GLU A 56 -14.94 16.48 -35.74
CA GLU A 56 -14.13 16.47 -36.97
C GLU A 56 -12.64 16.68 -36.69
N LYS A 57 -12.28 17.57 -35.76
CA LYS A 57 -10.89 17.75 -35.29
C LYS A 57 -10.34 16.48 -34.63
N ALA A 58 -11.18 15.70 -33.95
CA ALA A 58 -10.79 14.41 -33.38
C ALA A 58 -10.51 13.35 -34.47
N LYS A 59 -11.28 13.34 -35.57
CA LYS A 59 -11.06 12.45 -36.72
C LYS A 59 -9.75 12.75 -37.45
N ALA A 60 -9.39 14.02 -37.62
CA ALA A 60 -8.16 14.44 -38.29
C ALA A 60 -6.88 14.02 -37.53
N ASN A 61 -6.99 13.77 -36.22
CA ASN A 61 -5.87 13.36 -35.36
C ASN A 61 -5.84 11.85 -35.09
N LYS A 62 -6.58 11.05 -35.85
CA LYS A 62 -6.62 9.59 -35.69
C LYS A 62 -5.34 8.95 -36.23
N VAL A 63 -4.59 8.27 -35.38
CA VAL A 63 -3.36 7.55 -35.72
C VAL A 63 -3.52 6.06 -35.41
N TRP A 64 -2.63 5.26 -36.01
CA TRP A 64 -2.51 3.83 -35.73
C TRP A 64 -1.81 3.65 -34.38
N ASP A 65 -2.57 3.25 -33.37
CA ASP A 65 -2.03 2.88 -32.07
C ASP A 65 -1.37 1.51 -32.17
N HIS A 66 -0.19 1.40 -31.56
CA HIS A 66 0.58 0.17 -31.53
C HIS A 66 1.26 0.02 -30.19
N TYR A 67 1.58 -1.22 -29.84
CA TYR A 67 2.35 -1.53 -28.66
C TYR A 67 3.81 -1.09 -28.89
N HIS A 68 4.31 -0.12 -28.12
CA HIS A 68 5.60 0.56 -28.38
C HIS A 68 6.86 -0.31 -28.19
N ILE A 69 6.75 -1.54 -27.66
CA ILE A 69 7.89 -2.50 -27.58
C ILE A 69 7.83 -3.53 -28.72
N THR A 70 6.73 -4.26 -28.87
CA THR A 70 6.52 -5.29 -29.91
C THR A 70 6.06 -4.77 -31.29
N GLY A 71 5.62 -3.52 -31.40
CA GLY A 71 5.06 -2.95 -32.63
C GLY A 71 3.64 -3.44 -32.98
N LYS A 72 3.01 -4.32 -32.18
CA LYS A 72 1.71 -4.91 -32.50
C LYS A 72 0.59 -3.85 -32.50
N PHE A 73 -0.17 -3.78 -33.59
CA PHE A 73 -1.33 -2.88 -33.71
C PHE A 73 -2.38 -3.16 -32.62
N ARG A 74 -2.89 -2.10 -31.99
CA ARG A 74 -3.89 -2.18 -30.92
C ARG A 74 -5.25 -1.58 -31.32
N GLY A 75 -5.26 -0.67 -32.29
CA GLY A 75 -6.46 0.02 -32.73
C GLY A 75 -6.17 1.44 -33.18
N SER A 76 -7.20 2.27 -33.23
CA SER A 76 -7.05 3.68 -33.54
C SER A 76 -7.10 4.55 -32.29
N ALA A 77 -6.18 5.50 -32.16
CA ALA A 77 -6.15 6.48 -31.08
C ALA A 77 -5.95 7.90 -31.62
N HIS A 78 -6.17 8.93 -30.79
CA HIS A 78 -5.69 10.26 -31.12
C HIS A 78 -4.15 10.29 -31.09
N ARG A 79 -3.52 11.10 -31.95
CA ARG A 79 -2.05 11.28 -31.99
C ARG A 79 -1.46 11.54 -30.61
N ASP A 80 -2.03 12.49 -29.87
CA ASP A 80 -1.54 12.86 -28.54
C ASP A 80 -1.75 11.74 -27.51
N CYS A 81 -2.85 10.98 -27.62
CA CYS A 81 -3.10 9.82 -26.77
C CYS A 81 -2.09 8.70 -27.05
N ASN A 82 -1.79 8.42 -28.31
CA ASN A 82 -0.77 7.44 -28.71
C ASN A 82 0.63 7.87 -28.21
N LEU A 83 0.98 9.15 -28.35
CA LEU A 83 2.26 9.67 -27.86
C LEU A 83 2.38 9.62 -26.33
N LYS A 84 1.26 9.73 -25.59
CA LYS A 84 1.27 9.52 -24.13
C LYS A 84 1.52 8.08 -23.72
N LEU A 85 1.23 7.11 -24.59
CA LEU A 85 1.49 5.68 -24.38
C LEU A 85 2.90 5.26 -24.82
N GLN A 86 3.69 6.18 -25.38
CA GLN A 86 5.07 5.93 -25.74
C GLN A 86 5.86 5.57 -24.48
N ILE A 87 6.60 4.47 -24.56
CA ILE A 87 7.54 4.09 -23.51
C ILE A 87 8.73 5.04 -23.62
N GLN A 88 8.91 5.84 -22.58
CA GLN A 88 10.07 6.71 -22.44
C GLN A 88 10.79 6.28 -21.19
N ASP A 89 12.10 6.12 -21.30
CA ASP A 89 12.96 5.55 -20.27
C ASP A 89 12.73 6.16 -18.89
N TRP A 90 12.57 7.48 -18.81
CA TRP A 90 12.34 8.17 -17.54
C TRP A 90 10.88 8.10 -17.03
N LYS A 91 9.91 7.87 -17.91
CA LYS A 91 8.46 7.84 -17.61
C LYS A 91 7.91 6.46 -17.30
N THR A 92 8.58 5.39 -17.75
CA THR A 92 8.09 4.01 -17.59
C THR A 92 9.08 3.23 -16.71
N PRO A 93 8.95 3.29 -15.38
CA PRO A 93 9.86 2.57 -14.51
C PRO A 93 9.67 1.06 -14.67
N ILE A 94 10.78 0.32 -14.70
CA ILE A 94 10.80 -1.14 -14.67
C ILE A 94 10.81 -1.57 -13.21
N PRO A 95 9.76 -2.23 -12.70
CA PRO A 95 9.72 -2.69 -11.32
C PRO A 95 10.73 -3.83 -11.13
N VAL A 96 11.60 -3.69 -10.13
CA VAL A 96 12.51 -4.73 -9.65
C VAL A 96 12.01 -5.15 -8.28
N VAL A 97 11.56 -6.40 -8.17
CA VAL A 97 10.90 -6.91 -6.97
C VAL A 97 11.90 -7.68 -6.13
N PHE A 98 12.08 -7.23 -4.89
CA PHE A 98 12.85 -7.93 -3.88
C PHE A 98 11.89 -8.39 -2.77
N HIS A 99 12.25 -9.47 -2.08
CA HIS A 99 11.57 -9.87 -0.86
C HIS A 99 12.40 -9.38 0.32
N ASP A 100 11.84 -8.47 1.12
CA ASP A 100 12.52 -7.80 2.22
C ASP A 100 13.56 -6.72 1.82
N PHE A 101 13.37 -6.06 0.67
CA PHE A 101 14.29 -5.02 0.15
C PHE A 101 14.71 -3.98 1.20
N TRP A 102 13.72 -3.43 1.92
CA TRP A 102 13.90 -2.35 2.89
C TRP A 102 14.81 -2.68 4.08
N GLY A 103 15.16 -3.95 4.26
CA GLY A 103 16.13 -4.43 5.22
C GLY A 103 17.52 -4.44 4.59
N TYR A 104 18.18 -5.58 4.65
CA TYR A 104 19.62 -5.71 4.37
C TYR A 104 19.99 -5.37 2.91
N ASP A 105 19.26 -5.91 1.94
CA ASP A 105 19.64 -5.82 0.51
C ASP A 105 19.69 -4.38 -0.01
N SER A 106 18.82 -3.50 0.49
CA SER A 106 18.81 -2.10 0.05
C SER A 106 20.13 -1.40 0.32
N HIS A 107 20.85 -1.76 1.39
CA HIS A 107 22.16 -1.15 1.71
C HIS A 107 23.20 -1.49 0.64
N LEU A 108 23.29 -2.78 0.26
CA LEU A 108 24.22 -3.25 -0.78
C LEU A 108 23.93 -2.60 -2.15
N VAL A 109 22.64 -2.49 -2.50
CA VAL A 109 22.26 -1.85 -3.76
C VAL A 109 22.55 -0.34 -3.70
N CYS A 110 22.22 0.35 -2.61
CA CYS A 110 22.51 1.77 -2.43
C CYS A 110 24.02 2.07 -2.51
N GLU A 111 24.84 1.28 -1.82
CA GLU A 111 26.30 1.38 -1.85
C GLU A 111 26.82 1.22 -3.29
N SER A 112 26.43 0.14 -3.96
CA SER A 112 26.82 -0.15 -5.34
C SER A 112 26.43 0.97 -6.30
N VAL A 113 25.22 1.53 -6.16
CA VAL A 113 24.75 2.63 -7.02
C VAL A 113 25.49 3.93 -6.70
N GLY A 114 25.87 4.17 -5.44
CA GLY A 114 26.69 5.31 -5.03
C GLY A 114 28.05 5.35 -5.71
N HIS A 115 28.62 4.17 -6.03
CA HIS A 115 29.86 4.04 -6.80
C HIS A 115 29.66 4.04 -8.32
N SER A 116 28.42 4.10 -8.80
CA SER A 116 28.12 4.07 -10.24
C SER A 116 28.00 5.48 -10.84
N VAL A 117 28.14 5.58 -12.16
CA VAL A 117 27.86 6.82 -12.91
C VAL A 117 26.41 7.33 -12.72
N ASN A 118 25.50 6.47 -12.26
CA ASN A 118 24.09 6.76 -12.05
C ASN A 118 23.76 7.26 -10.64
N ALA A 119 24.76 7.51 -9.78
CA ALA A 119 24.55 8.01 -8.41
C ALA A 119 23.66 9.28 -8.37
N HIS A 120 23.79 10.17 -9.36
CA HIS A 120 22.99 11.40 -9.48
C HIS A 120 21.52 11.17 -9.85
N GLN A 121 21.12 9.95 -10.21
CA GLN A 121 19.77 9.59 -10.65
C GLN A 121 18.98 8.81 -9.60
N ILE A 122 19.52 8.67 -8.39
CA ILE A 122 18.84 7.97 -7.29
C ILE A 122 17.69 8.84 -6.75
N LYS A 123 16.52 8.23 -6.60
CA LYS A 123 15.39 8.77 -5.83
C LYS A 123 14.94 7.74 -4.82
N VAL A 124 14.89 8.12 -3.55
CA VAL A 124 14.55 7.20 -2.45
C VAL A 124 13.31 7.68 -1.73
N ILE A 125 12.46 6.73 -1.33
CA ILE A 125 11.37 6.96 -0.37
C ILE A 125 11.83 6.34 0.94
N ALA A 126 12.39 7.15 1.83
CA ALA A 126 12.83 6.71 3.15
C ALA A 126 11.65 6.57 4.11
N GLU A 127 11.70 5.56 4.97
CA GLU A 127 10.82 5.45 6.14
C GLU A 127 11.55 5.83 7.43
N THR A 128 12.79 5.39 7.56
CA THR A 128 13.72 5.82 8.62
C THR A 128 15.06 6.18 7.99
N PHE A 129 16.04 6.57 8.81
CA PHE A 129 17.42 6.79 8.35
C PHE A 129 18.07 5.52 7.77
N GLU A 130 17.60 4.34 8.17
CA GLU A 130 18.19 3.05 7.77
C GLU A 130 17.28 2.23 6.85
N ARG A 131 15.98 2.54 6.76
CA ARG A 131 15.02 1.76 5.97
C ARG A 131 14.44 2.55 4.80
N TYR A 132 14.56 1.97 3.61
CA TYR A 132 14.06 2.53 2.36
C TYR A 132 12.85 1.76 1.85
N LYS A 133 11.69 2.42 1.75
CA LYS A 133 10.46 1.79 1.22
C LYS A 133 10.57 1.44 -0.25
N SER A 134 11.23 2.30 -1.02
CA SER A 134 11.45 2.10 -2.44
C SER A 134 12.62 2.97 -2.89
N MET A 135 13.33 2.50 -3.91
CA MET A 135 14.41 3.23 -4.56
C MET A 135 14.17 3.22 -6.08
N LYS A 136 14.46 4.33 -6.74
CA LYS A 136 14.49 4.44 -8.20
C LYS A 136 15.89 4.83 -8.64
N VAL A 137 16.47 4.08 -9.57
CA VAL A 137 17.78 4.33 -10.18
C VAL A 137 17.59 4.31 -11.70
N GLY A 138 17.66 5.48 -12.34
CA GLY A 138 17.34 5.60 -13.76
C GLY A 138 15.92 5.11 -14.06
N GLN A 139 15.80 4.04 -14.84
CA GLN A 139 14.52 3.39 -15.16
C GLN A 139 14.09 2.35 -14.13
N LEU A 140 15.00 1.80 -13.33
CA LEU A 140 14.69 0.71 -12.40
C LEU A 140 14.01 1.27 -11.15
N LYS A 141 12.90 0.66 -10.74
CA LYS A 141 12.19 0.98 -9.50
C LYS A 141 12.17 -0.27 -8.61
N TYR A 142 12.98 -0.26 -7.58
CA TYR A 142 13.05 -1.29 -6.56
C TYR A 142 11.83 -1.20 -5.64
N ILE A 143 11.10 -2.30 -5.52
CA ILE A 143 9.93 -2.43 -4.65
C ILE A 143 10.07 -3.67 -3.76
N ASN A 144 9.59 -3.54 -2.52
CA ASN A 144 9.60 -4.63 -1.56
C ASN A 144 8.28 -5.40 -1.61
N SER A 145 8.30 -6.66 -2.05
CA SER A 145 7.11 -7.52 -2.05
C SER A 145 6.52 -7.72 -0.64
N GLN A 146 7.33 -7.67 0.43
CA GLN A 146 6.85 -7.83 1.81
C GLN A 146 6.02 -6.63 2.29
N GLN A 147 6.17 -5.45 1.66
CA GLN A 147 5.26 -4.32 1.91
C GLN A 147 3.87 -4.50 1.26
N PHE A 148 3.69 -5.53 0.44
CA PHE A 148 2.40 -5.91 -0.13
C PHE A 148 1.86 -7.18 0.54
N MET A 149 2.73 -8.17 0.73
CA MET A 149 2.43 -9.47 1.30
C MET A 149 3.35 -9.71 2.50
N ASN A 150 2.95 -9.22 3.67
CA ASN A 150 3.78 -9.24 4.87
C ASN A 150 3.85 -10.64 5.51
N ASN A 151 4.54 -11.56 4.84
CA ASN A 151 4.81 -12.91 5.30
C ASN A 151 6.12 -13.39 4.66
N SER A 152 6.73 -14.43 5.21
CA SER A 152 7.91 -15.07 4.64
C SER A 152 7.63 -15.64 3.26
N LEU A 153 8.64 -15.62 2.38
CA LEU A 153 8.56 -16.26 1.07
C LEU A 153 8.14 -17.72 1.17
N ALA A 154 8.63 -18.49 2.14
CA ALA A 154 8.21 -19.88 2.35
C ALA A 154 6.69 -20.02 2.54
N SER A 155 6.08 -19.15 3.35
CA SER A 155 4.64 -19.16 3.55
C SER A 155 3.88 -18.72 2.31
N LEU A 156 4.40 -17.75 1.55
CA LEU A 156 3.78 -17.28 0.32
C LEU A 156 3.83 -18.34 -0.79
N THR A 157 4.98 -18.99 -0.96
CA THR A 157 5.16 -20.11 -1.89
C THR A 157 4.23 -21.26 -1.51
N LYS A 158 4.13 -21.62 -0.23
CA LYS A 158 3.20 -22.66 0.23
C LYS A 158 1.74 -22.35 -0.12
N ASN A 159 1.34 -21.08 -0.09
CA ASN A 159 -0.02 -20.67 -0.44
C ASN A 159 -0.33 -20.79 -1.94
N LEU A 160 0.69 -20.91 -2.81
CA LEU A 160 0.48 -21.16 -4.24
C LEU A 160 0.04 -22.61 -4.52
N GLY A 161 0.24 -23.55 -3.58
CA GLY A 161 0.02 -24.97 -3.83
C GLY A 161 0.95 -25.44 -4.97
N ASP A 162 0.37 -26.04 -6.01
CA ASP A 162 1.13 -26.56 -7.16
C ASP A 162 1.25 -25.52 -8.32
N ASN A 163 0.79 -24.28 -8.12
CA ASN A 163 0.74 -23.26 -9.16
C ASN A 163 2.07 -22.48 -9.28
N HIS A 164 3.09 -23.12 -9.84
CA HIS A 164 4.44 -22.57 -10.03
C HIS A 164 4.84 -22.41 -11.51
N PRO A 165 4.06 -21.73 -12.36
CA PRO A 165 4.22 -21.78 -13.81
C PRO A 165 5.58 -21.28 -14.32
N ILE A 166 6.18 -20.26 -13.70
CA ILE A 166 7.48 -19.71 -14.11
C ILE A 166 8.59 -20.66 -13.70
N MET A 167 8.58 -21.15 -12.46
CA MET A 167 9.54 -22.13 -11.98
C MET A 167 9.47 -23.44 -12.79
N THR A 168 8.27 -24.01 -12.94
CA THR A 168 8.03 -25.24 -13.71
C THR A 168 8.56 -25.08 -15.13
N LYS A 169 8.24 -23.97 -15.80
CA LYS A 169 8.72 -23.72 -17.16
C LYS A 169 10.25 -23.68 -17.21
N HIS A 170 10.89 -22.93 -16.31
CA HIS A 170 12.34 -22.77 -16.29
C HIS A 170 13.07 -24.11 -16.12
N PHE A 171 12.69 -24.90 -15.12
CA PHE A 171 13.34 -26.18 -14.84
C PHE A 171 13.01 -27.25 -15.89
N LYS A 172 11.80 -27.26 -16.49
CA LYS A 172 11.50 -28.15 -17.62
C LYS A 172 12.33 -27.84 -18.87
N GLU A 173 12.55 -26.55 -19.16
CA GLU A 173 13.43 -26.12 -20.26
C GLU A 173 14.89 -26.56 -20.05
N LEU A 174 15.31 -26.75 -18.80
CA LEU A 174 16.62 -27.32 -18.44
C LEU A 174 16.64 -28.86 -18.42
N GLY A 175 15.50 -29.52 -18.68
CA GLY A 175 15.40 -30.98 -18.77
C GLY A 175 15.21 -31.71 -17.44
N TYR A 176 14.83 -31.01 -16.37
CA TYR A 176 14.52 -31.64 -15.08
C TYR A 176 13.13 -32.32 -15.08
N THR A 177 12.99 -33.39 -14.29
CA THR A 177 11.78 -34.20 -14.20
C THR A 177 10.74 -33.60 -13.24
N ASP A 178 9.50 -34.11 -13.29
CA ASP A 178 8.44 -33.69 -12.38
C ASP A 178 8.78 -34.03 -10.92
N GLU A 179 9.45 -35.16 -10.65
CA GLU A 179 9.89 -35.52 -9.31
C GLU A 179 10.97 -34.58 -8.75
N GLN A 180 11.80 -34.00 -9.62
CA GLN A 180 12.78 -32.98 -9.23
C GLN A 180 12.09 -31.63 -8.99
N LEU A 181 11.06 -31.30 -9.78
CA LEU A 181 10.26 -30.08 -9.59
C LEU A 181 9.55 -30.05 -8.24
N ASP A 182 9.00 -31.18 -7.79
CA ASP A 182 8.35 -31.29 -6.48
C ASP A 182 9.28 -30.91 -5.32
N LEU A 183 10.60 -31.06 -5.50
CA LEU A 183 11.58 -30.68 -4.49
C LEU A 183 11.80 -29.16 -4.43
N VAL A 184 11.64 -28.43 -5.54
CA VAL A 184 11.92 -26.98 -5.63
C VAL A 184 10.69 -26.10 -5.46
N TYR A 185 9.47 -26.67 -5.49
CA TYR A 185 8.25 -25.93 -5.11
C TYR A 185 8.24 -25.53 -3.63
N ARG A 186 9.01 -26.23 -2.79
CA ARG A 186 9.26 -25.82 -1.41
C ARG A 186 10.48 -24.88 -1.36
N LYS A 187 10.42 -23.87 -0.49
CA LYS A 187 11.61 -23.07 -0.17
C LYS A 187 12.74 -23.98 0.33
N GLY A 188 13.92 -23.85 -0.29
CA GLY A 188 15.11 -24.61 0.06
C GLY A 188 15.62 -24.33 1.48
N VAL A 189 16.48 -25.21 1.97
CA VAL A 189 17.12 -25.13 3.29
C VAL A 189 18.57 -24.73 3.06
N TYR A 190 19.08 -23.74 3.78
CA TYR A 190 20.40 -23.17 3.48
C TYR A 190 21.22 -22.94 4.75
N PRO A 191 22.52 -23.32 4.77
CA PRO A 191 23.37 -23.18 5.94
C PRO A 191 24.00 -21.77 5.96
N TYR A 192 23.19 -20.74 6.27
CA TYR A 192 23.58 -19.34 6.13
C TYR A 192 24.88 -18.97 6.86
N ASP A 193 25.01 -19.35 8.12
CA ASP A 193 26.16 -18.98 8.96
C ASP A 193 27.42 -19.79 8.62
N TYR A 194 27.27 -20.95 7.95
CA TYR A 194 28.40 -21.80 7.51
C TYR A 194 29.10 -21.24 6.27
N ILE A 195 28.35 -20.54 5.40
CA ILE A 195 28.88 -19.96 4.16
C ILE A 195 29.52 -18.60 4.48
N ASP A 196 30.70 -18.68 5.11
CA ASP A 196 31.46 -17.54 5.62
C ASP A 196 32.57 -17.06 4.67
N SER A 197 32.85 -17.82 3.60
CA SER A 197 33.91 -17.54 2.64
C SER A 197 33.62 -18.16 1.28
N HIS A 198 34.29 -17.66 0.23
CA HIS A 198 34.15 -18.21 -1.11
C HIS A 198 34.69 -19.65 -1.21
N ASP A 199 35.68 -20.01 -0.39
CA ASP A 199 36.27 -21.35 -0.39
C ASP A 199 35.26 -22.43 0.00
N ARG A 200 34.26 -22.08 0.84
CA ARG A 200 33.14 -22.98 1.17
C ARG A 200 32.41 -23.48 -0.06
N PHE A 201 32.27 -22.66 -1.10
CA PHE A 201 31.57 -23.07 -2.32
C PHE A 201 32.29 -24.19 -3.08
N LEU A 202 33.59 -24.41 -2.83
CA LEU A 202 34.36 -25.49 -3.44
C LEU A 202 34.20 -26.83 -2.72
N GLU A 203 33.62 -26.85 -1.52
CA GLU A 203 33.41 -28.08 -0.76
C GLU A 203 32.42 -29.01 -1.47
N THR A 204 32.79 -30.28 -1.57
CA THR A 204 32.08 -31.30 -2.36
C THR A 204 31.05 -32.10 -1.56
N GLU A 205 30.77 -31.71 -0.33
CA GLU A 205 29.83 -32.37 0.57
C GLU A 205 28.93 -31.34 1.25
N LEU A 206 27.71 -31.76 1.61
CA LEU A 206 26.86 -30.93 2.46
C LEU A 206 27.43 -30.87 3.88
N PRO A 207 27.42 -29.70 4.54
CA PRO A 207 27.82 -29.58 5.93
C PRO A 207 26.88 -30.37 6.85
N LEU A 208 27.35 -30.64 8.06
CA LEU A 208 26.63 -31.47 9.02
C LEU A 208 25.34 -30.77 9.49
N TYR A 209 24.37 -31.57 9.95
CA TYR A 209 23.07 -31.09 10.44
C TYR A 209 23.14 -29.90 11.41
N HIS A 210 24.10 -29.90 12.33
CA HIS A 210 24.25 -28.85 13.34
C HIS A 210 24.83 -27.54 12.78
N GLU A 211 25.48 -27.58 11.62
CA GLU A 211 26.07 -26.43 10.92
C GLU A 211 25.03 -25.68 10.08
N PHE A 212 23.84 -26.25 9.89
CA PHE A 212 22.68 -25.54 9.33
C PHE A 212 22.00 -24.58 10.33
N HIS A 213 22.48 -24.51 11.57
CA HIS A 213 22.03 -23.52 12.54
C HIS A 213 22.34 -22.10 12.04
N SER A 214 21.37 -21.20 12.15
CA SER A 214 21.60 -19.78 11.89
C SER A 214 21.29 -18.93 13.12
N THR A 215 22.10 -17.92 13.37
CA THR A 215 21.94 -16.94 14.45
C THR A 215 20.55 -16.27 14.41
N LEU A 216 19.98 -16.07 13.22
CA LEU A 216 18.69 -15.39 13.04
C LEU A 216 17.47 -16.30 13.21
N LYS A 217 17.58 -17.58 12.83
CA LYS A 217 16.43 -18.52 12.77
C LYS A 217 16.55 -19.71 13.72
N GLY A 218 17.70 -19.90 14.34
CA GLY A 218 18.00 -21.04 15.21
C GLY A 218 18.26 -22.33 14.43
N LYS A 219 17.86 -23.45 15.04
CA LYS A 219 18.06 -24.80 14.49
C LYS A 219 16.99 -25.13 13.45
N ILE A 220 17.39 -25.81 12.39
CA ILE A 220 16.45 -26.45 11.45
C ILE A 220 15.88 -27.75 12.03
N THR A 221 14.86 -28.31 11.38
CA THR A 221 14.32 -29.63 11.74
C THR A 221 15.09 -30.76 11.04
N LEU A 222 14.96 -32.00 11.52
CA LEU A 222 15.56 -33.16 10.85
C LEU A 222 14.99 -33.34 9.43
N ASP A 223 13.70 -33.11 9.25
CA ASP A 223 13.02 -33.18 7.95
C ASP A 223 13.57 -32.13 6.97
N ASP A 224 13.92 -30.94 7.44
CA ASP A 224 14.58 -29.91 6.62
C ASP A 224 15.93 -30.40 6.10
N TYR A 225 16.73 -31.02 6.96
CA TYR A 225 18.05 -31.52 6.58
C TYR A 225 17.96 -32.70 5.61
N GLN A 226 17.04 -33.65 5.85
CA GLN A 226 16.78 -34.74 4.93
C GLN A 226 16.33 -34.23 3.56
N HIS A 227 15.51 -33.17 3.54
CA HIS A 227 15.13 -32.51 2.30
C HIS A 227 16.34 -31.88 1.60
N ALA A 228 17.23 -31.18 2.31
CA ALA A 228 18.47 -30.63 1.74
C ALA A 228 19.35 -31.72 1.10
N GLN A 229 19.53 -32.86 1.80
CA GLN A 229 20.26 -34.01 1.29
C GLN A 229 19.62 -34.61 0.03
N LYS A 230 18.29 -34.69 0.00
CA LYS A 230 17.55 -35.16 -1.17
C LYS A 230 17.74 -34.21 -2.35
N VAL A 231 17.60 -32.89 -2.16
CA VAL A 231 17.83 -31.89 -3.21
C VAL A 231 19.25 -32.01 -3.77
N TRP A 232 20.26 -32.03 -2.90
CA TRP A 232 21.67 -32.18 -3.30
C TRP A 232 21.88 -33.39 -4.20
N LYS A 233 21.34 -34.55 -3.79
CA LYS A 233 21.48 -35.81 -4.53
C LYS A 233 20.72 -35.80 -5.86
N GLU A 234 19.44 -35.43 -5.84
CA GLU A 234 18.56 -35.50 -7.03
C GLU A 234 18.96 -34.48 -8.09
N PHE A 235 19.47 -33.30 -7.69
CA PHE A 235 20.02 -32.29 -8.60
C PHE A 235 21.49 -32.52 -8.96
N ARG A 236 22.12 -33.55 -8.38
CA ARG A 236 23.51 -33.96 -8.62
C ARG A 236 24.51 -32.82 -8.38
N CYS A 237 24.29 -32.03 -7.33
CA CYS A 237 25.20 -30.97 -6.92
C CYS A 237 26.59 -31.56 -6.63
N GLN A 238 27.63 -31.01 -7.27
CA GLN A 238 29.01 -31.44 -7.09
C GLN A 238 29.71 -30.71 -5.95
N ASN A 239 29.25 -29.50 -5.64
CA ASN A 239 29.82 -28.64 -4.60
C ASN A 239 28.77 -27.68 -4.02
N LEU A 240 29.12 -27.02 -2.91
CA LEU A 240 28.23 -26.06 -2.25
C LEU A 240 27.91 -24.83 -3.11
N GLY A 241 28.76 -24.47 -4.08
CA GLY A 241 28.48 -23.42 -5.06
C GLY A 241 27.29 -23.75 -5.95
N GLU A 242 27.25 -24.96 -6.52
CA GLU A 242 26.11 -25.42 -7.33
C GLU A 242 24.82 -25.51 -6.50
N TYR A 243 24.93 -25.95 -5.24
CA TYR A 243 23.79 -25.97 -4.32
C TYR A 243 23.30 -24.55 -3.98
N HIS A 244 24.22 -23.60 -3.79
CA HIS A 244 23.92 -22.18 -3.58
C HIS A 244 23.19 -21.57 -4.78
N ASP A 245 23.68 -21.80 -6.00
CA ASP A 245 23.06 -21.30 -7.21
C ASP A 245 21.65 -21.86 -7.40
N LEU A 246 21.46 -23.16 -7.16
CA LEU A 246 20.15 -23.80 -7.19
C LEU A 246 19.20 -23.19 -6.13
N TYR A 247 19.69 -23.00 -4.91
CA TYR A 247 18.95 -22.38 -3.82
C TYR A 247 18.49 -20.97 -4.18
N LEU A 248 19.40 -20.11 -4.63
CA LEU A 248 19.10 -18.74 -5.03
C LEU A 248 18.15 -18.70 -6.22
N LYS A 249 18.36 -19.56 -7.23
CA LYS A 249 17.47 -19.65 -8.38
C LYS A 249 16.05 -19.99 -7.97
N THR A 250 15.90 -20.95 -7.06
CA THR A 250 14.61 -21.39 -6.53
C THR A 250 13.90 -20.26 -5.78
N ASP A 251 14.62 -19.51 -4.95
CA ASP A 251 14.06 -18.36 -4.22
C ASP A 251 13.59 -17.24 -5.19
N VAL A 252 14.38 -16.93 -6.23
CA VAL A 252 14.02 -15.90 -7.23
C VAL A 252 12.80 -16.33 -8.06
N LEU A 253 12.76 -17.58 -8.52
CA LEU A 253 11.63 -18.10 -9.29
C LEU A 253 10.37 -18.20 -8.43
N SER A 254 10.50 -18.62 -7.17
CA SER A 254 9.39 -18.61 -6.20
C SER A 254 8.79 -17.22 -6.04
N LEU A 255 9.64 -16.20 -5.87
CA LEU A 255 9.17 -14.83 -5.76
C LEU A 255 8.49 -14.36 -7.05
N ALA A 256 9.00 -14.76 -8.22
CA ALA A 256 8.40 -14.43 -9.50
C ALA A 256 6.99 -15.04 -9.65
N ASP A 257 6.79 -16.30 -9.26
CA ASP A 257 5.48 -16.95 -9.27
C ASP A 257 4.52 -16.29 -8.27
N VAL A 258 4.96 -16.07 -7.03
CA VAL A 258 4.17 -15.38 -5.98
C VAL A 258 3.74 -14.00 -6.45
N TRP A 259 4.67 -13.20 -6.98
CA TRP A 259 4.38 -11.85 -7.44
C TRP A 259 3.48 -11.84 -8.66
N THR A 260 3.67 -12.80 -9.58
CA THR A 260 2.83 -12.93 -10.77
C THR A 260 1.38 -13.25 -10.40
N GLU A 261 1.17 -14.17 -9.45
CA GLU A 261 -0.17 -14.50 -8.99
C GLU A 261 -0.81 -13.33 -8.24
N PHE A 262 -0.05 -12.63 -7.39
CA PHE A 262 -0.52 -11.41 -6.73
C PHE A 262 -0.90 -10.29 -7.72
N ARG A 263 -0.15 -10.14 -8.82
CA ARG A 263 -0.47 -9.22 -9.91
C ARG A 263 -1.77 -9.60 -10.61
N LYS A 264 -1.95 -10.87 -10.98
CA LYS A 264 -3.19 -11.35 -11.62
C LYS A 264 -4.39 -11.05 -10.74
N MET A 265 -4.34 -11.45 -9.47
CA MET A 265 -5.37 -11.19 -8.47
C MET A 265 -5.67 -9.68 -8.39
N SER A 266 -4.65 -8.85 -8.20
CA SER A 266 -4.84 -7.40 -8.07
C SER A 266 -5.46 -6.77 -9.32
N MET A 267 -5.06 -7.23 -10.51
CA MET A 267 -5.62 -6.76 -11.78
C MET A 267 -7.05 -7.26 -12.01
N GLU A 268 -7.39 -8.45 -11.53
CA GLU A 268 -8.76 -9.00 -11.62
C GLU A 268 -9.71 -8.27 -10.67
N TYR A 269 -9.34 -8.11 -9.39
CA TYR A 269 -10.21 -7.54 -8.37
C TYR A 269 -10.24 -6.00 -8.37
N TYR A 270 -9.09 -5.36 -8.61
CA TYR A 270 -8.96 -3.91 -8.50
C TYR A 270 -8.74 -3.23 -9.83
N GLU A 271 -8.46 -3.99 -10.90
CA GLU A 271 -8.03 -3.45 -12.20
C GLU A 271 -6.84 -2.49 -12.05
N LEU A 272 -5.92 -2.81 -11.15
CA LEU A 272 -4.70 -2.07 -10.83
C LEU A 272 -3.52 -3.04 -10.77
N ASP A 273 -2.40 -2.71 -11.42
CA ASP A 273 -1.18 -3.51 -11.32
C ASP A 273 -0.39 -3.06 -10.07
N PRO A 274 -0.15 -3.96 -9.09
CA PRO A 274 0.53 -3.64 -7.85
C PRO A 274 1.98 -3.19 -8.06
N SER A 275 2.59 -3.53 -9.21
CA SER A 275 3.97 -3.15 -9.56
C SER A 275 4.16 -1.64 -9.75
N HIS A 276 3.08 -0.88 -9.89
CA HIS A 276 3.12 0.59 -9.97
C HIS A 276 3.09 1.27 -8.59
N TYR A 277 2.81 0.52 -7.53
CA TYR A 277 2.70 1.01 -6.17
C TYR A 277 4.00 0.80 -5.40
N VAL A 278 4.05 1.27 -4.15
CA VAL A 278 5.20 1.05 -3.25
C VAL A 278 4.86 0.08 -2.12
N SER A 279 3.57 -0.07 -1.80
CA SER A 279 3.08 -0.92 -0.72
C SER A 279 1.59 -1.24 -0.87
N ALA A 280 1.11 -2.25 -0.14
CA ALA A 280 -0.32 -2.58 -0.07
C ALA A 280 -1.20 -1.40 0.34
N PRO A 281 -0.87 -0.58 1.38
CA PRO A 281 -1.67 0.60 1.72
C PRO A 281 -1.87 1.57 0.55
N SER A 282 -0.84 1.82 -0.26
CA SER A 282 -0.96 2.70 -1.43
C SER A 282 -1.86 2.09 -2.52
N LEU A 283 -1.74 0.78 -2.77
CA LEU A 283 -2.61 0.05 -3.69
C LEU A 283 -4.06 0.06 -3.20
N SER A 284 -4.30 -0.26 -1.92
CA SER A 284 -5.64 -0.32 -1.32
C SER A 284 -6.32 1.04 -1.31
N TRP A 285 -5.57 2.13 -1.13
CA TRP A 285 -6.11 3.49 -1.19
C TRP A 285 -6.66 3.81 -2.59
N ASP A 286 -5.87 3.58 -3.63
CA ASP A 286 -6.30 3.84 -5.01
C ASP A 286 -7.38 2.87 -5.47
N ALA A 287 -7.32 1.60 -5.05
CA ALA A 287 -8.38 0.63 -5.26
C ALA A 287 -9.70 1.11 -4.64
N MET A 288 -9.67 1.58 -3.39
CA MET A 288 -10.86 2.13 -2.71
C MET A 288 -11.43 3.33 -3.47
N LEU A 289 -10.60 4.28 -3.91
CA LEU A 289 -11.05 5.43 -4.69
C LEU A 289 -11.67 5.02 -6.03
N LYS A 290 -11.03 4.08 -6.73
CA LYS A 290 -11.48 3.57 -8.03
C LYS A 290 -12.81 2.82 -7.92
N MET A 291 -12.91 1.87 -6.99
CA MET A 291 -14.08 1.02 -6.82
C MET A 291 -15.30 1.79 -6.32
N THR A 292 -15.11 2.76 -5.42
CA THR A 292 -16.24 3.53 -4.85
C THR A 292 -16.60 4.78 -5.65
N GLY A 293 -15.66 5.30 -6.47
CA GLY A 293 -15.80 6.58 -7.15
C GLY A 293 -15.88 7.78 -6.20
N VAL A 294 -15.56 7.59 -4.91
CA VAL A 294 -15.67 8.64 -3.89
C VAL A 294 -14.64 9.75 -4.17
N ARG A 295 -15.06 10.99 -3.96
CA ARG A 295 -14.17 12.16 -4.01
C ARG A 295 -13.98 12.72 -2.61
N ILE A 296 -12.81 12.43 -2.05
CA ILE A 296 -12.38 12.94 -0.74
C ILE A 296 -11.65 14.26 -0.97
N LYS A 297 -12.11 15.33 -0.32
CA LYS A 297 -11.44 16.63 -0.35
C LYS A 297 -10.37 16.65 0.75
N LEU A 298 -9.19 17.18 0.46
CA LEU A 298 -8.17 17.39 1.49
C LEU A 298 -8.44 18.67 2.28
N PHE A 299 -7.90 18.75 3.50
CA PHE A 299 -7.82 20.02 4.21
C PHE A 299 -6.97 21.00 3.42
N THR A 300 -7.46 22.23 3.31
CA THR A 300 -6.75 23.36 2.68
C THR A 300 -6.23 24.37 3.70
N ASP A 301 -6.59 24.17 4.97
CA ASP A 301 -6.17 24.97 6.12
C ASP A 301 -5.38 24.06 7.07
N MET A 302 -4.12 24.42 7.34
CA MET A 302 -3.24 23.67 8.23
C MET A 302 -3.79 23.59 9.66
N ALA A 303 -4.49 24.62 10.13
CA ALA A 303 -5.09 24.60 11.46
C ALA A 303 -6.17 23.51 11.58
N MET A 304 -6.93 23.24 10.51
CA MET A 304 -7.91 22.14 10.50
C MET A 304 -7.21 20.79 10.54
N HIS A 305 -6.15 20.63 9.75
CA HIS A 305 -5.34 19.43 9.75
C HIS A 305 -4.78 19.13 11.14
N ASP A 306 -4.15 20.11 11.78
CA ASP A 306 -3.53 19.93 13.09
C ASP A 306 -4.56 19.69 14.18
N PHE A 307 -5.71 20.37 14.11
CA PHE A 307 -6.84 20.14 14.98
C PHE A 307 -7.34 18.69 14.91
N THR A 308 -7.53 18.15 13.69
CA THR A 308 -7.96 16.76 13.51
C THR A 308 -6.86 15.75 13.85
N LYS A 309 -5.59 16.06 13.55
CA LYS A 309 -4.45 15.19 13.88
C LYS A 309 -4.30 15.03 15.40
N LYS A 310 -4.46 16.10 16.17
CA LYS A 310 -4.46 16.06 17.64
C LYS A 310 -5.59 15.20 18.24
N ALA A 311 -6.69 15.03 17.52
CA ALA A 311 -7.82 14.20 17.93
C ALA A 311 -7.65 12.71 17.53
N LYS A 312 -6.68 12.38 16.67
CA LYS A 312 -6.45 11.00 16.23
C LYS A 312 -5.94 10.16 17.40
N ARG A 313 -6.54 8.99 17.60
CA ARG A 313 -6.13 7.97 18.58
C ARG A 313 -5.93 6.63 17.87
N GLY A 314 -5.12 5.77 18.46
CA GLY A 314 -4.95 4.38 18.04
C GLY A 314 -6.05 3.47 18.58
N GLY A 315 -5.83 2.16 18.45
CA GLY A 315 -6.67 1.17 19.14
C GLY A 315 -6.53 1.29 20.66
N ILE A 316 -7.62 1.04 21.38
CA ILE A 316 -7.60 1.05 22.84
C ILE A 316 -6.97 -0.26 23.32
N SER A 317 -5.88 -0.15 24.07
CA SER A 317 -5.24 -1.27 24.78
C SER A 317 -5.14 -0.89 26.26
N MET A 318 -5.65 -1.73 27.14
CA MET A 318 -5.74 -1.46 28.57
C MET A 318 -5.09 -2.58 29.36
N ALA A 319 -4.15 -2.21 30.24
CA ALA A 319 -3.63 -3.09 31.27
C ALA A 319 -4.48 -2.93 32.54
N CYS A 320 -5.19 -3.99 32.93
CA CYS A 320 -6.04 -3.99 34.13
C CYS A 320 -5.31 -4.62 35.31
N GLN A 321 -5.56 -4.13 36.53
CA GLN A 321 -5.11 -4.80 37.77
C GLN A 321 -5.99 -6.01 38.13
N ARG A 322 -7.17 -6.16 37.52
CA ARG A 322 -8.09 -7.26 37.79
C ARG A 322 -7.52 -8.57 37.26
N TYR A 323 -7.15 -9.47 38.17
CA TYR A 323 -6.75 -10.84 37.85
C TYR A 323 -7.94 -11.78 37.99
N PHE A 324 -8.22 -12.56 36.94
CA PHE A 324 -9.19 -13.64 36.99
C PHE A 324 -8.58 -14.89 36.37
N LYS A 325 -8.70 -16.01 37.08
CA LYS A 325 -8.32 -17.33 36.59
C LYS A 325 -9.58 -18.18 36.50
N ALA A 326 -9.91 -18.63 35.30
CA ALA A 326 -10.99 -19.59 35.12
C ALA A 326 -10.71 -20.87 35.91
N ASN A 327 -11.76 -21.57 36.33
CA ASN A 327 -11.70 -22.89 36.94
C ASN A 327 -12.68 -23.81 36.21
N ASN A 328 -12.23 -24.55 35.20
CA ASN A 328 -13.12 -25.45 34.47
C ASN A 328 -12.46 -26.80 34.16
N PRO A 329 -13.25 -27.87 33.95
CA PRO A 329 -12.72 -29.23 33.75
C PRO A 329 -11.78 -29.40 32.56
N LYS A 330 -11.77 -28.48 31.59
CA LYS A 330 -10.86 -28.56 30.42
C LYS A 330 -9.43 -28.12 30.73
N MET A 331 -9.18 -27.61 31.95
CA MET A 331 -7.85 -27.17 32.37
C MET A 331 -6.93 -28.31 32.85
N GLY A 332 -7.38 -29.56 32.78
CA GLY A 332 -6.59 -30.73 33.18
C GLY A 332 -6.19 -30.67 34.66
N GLU A 333 -4.91 -30.88 34.96
CA GLU A 333 -4.37 -30.86 36.33
C GLU A 333 -4.55 -29.51 37.06
N ALA A 334 -4.78 -28.42 36.32
CA ALA A 334 -5.02 -27.10 36.90
C ALA A 334 -6.48 -26.86 37.36
N TYR A 335 -7.40 -27.79 37.10
CA TYR A 335 -8.78 -27.72 37.55
C TYR A 335 -8.91 -28.12 39.02
N ASP A 336 -9.59 -27.29 39.81
CA ASP A 336 -9.86 -27.55 41.22
C ASP A 336 -11.36 -27.87 41.41
N PRO A 337 -11.74 -29.14 41.63
CA PRO A 337 -13.14 -29.54 41.80
C PRO A 337 -13.75 -29.03 43.12
N SER A 338 -12.95 -28.51 44.05
CA SER A 338 -13.44 -27.91 45.30
C SER A 338 -13.93 -26.47 45.11
N LYS A 339 -13.61 -25.83 43.98
CA LYS A 339 -13.99 -24.45 43.67
C LYS A 339 -15.13 -24.40 42.64
N PRO A 340 -15.94 -23.34 42.63
CA PRO A 340 -16.98 -23.17 41.61
C PRO A 340 -16.41 -23.21 40.19
N THR A 341 -17.15 -23.81 39.28
CA THR A 341 -16.80 -23.82 37.85
C THR A 341 -16.94 -22.42 37.26
N SER A 342 -15.92 -21.95 36.55
CA SER A 342 -15.89 -20.65 35.89
C SER A 342 -15.13 -20.68 34.56
N TRP A 343 -15.52 -19.80 33.65
CA TRP A 343 -15.01 -19.74 32.27
C TRP A 343 -14.60 -18.32 31.91
N ILE A 344 -13.64 -18.19 30.99
CA ILE A 344 -13.30 -16.91 30.33
C ILE A 344 -13.81 -17.01 28.90
N SER A 345 -14.55 -16.00 28.45
CA SER A 345 -14.95 -15.85 27.06
C SER A 345 -14.02 -14.87 26.36
N TYR A 346 -13.56 -15.22 25.16
CA TYR A 346 -12.81 -14.34 24.28
C TYR A 346 -13.70 -13.99 23.08
N VAL A 347 -13.92 -12.69 22.87
CA VAL A 347 -14.71 -12.18 21.74
C VAL A 347 -13.81 -11.24 20.95
N ASP A 348 -13.76 -11.47 19.64
CA ASP A 348 -13.01 -10.64 18.71
C ASP A 348 -13.95 -10.14 17.62
N ALA A 349 -13.82 -8.86 17.27
CA ALA A 349 -14.63 -8.25 16.24
C ALA A 349 -13.98 -8.47 14.87
N THR A 350 -14.58 -9.34 14.05
CA THR A 350 -14.15 -9.58 12.67
C THR A 350 -14.14 -8.27 11.87
N ASN A 351 -12.95 -7.84 11.43
CA ASN A 351 -12.74 -6.65 10.60
C ASN A 351 -13.32 -5.35 11.21
N LEU A 352 -13.01 -5.07 12.48
CA LEU A 352 -13.48 -3.89 13.22
C LEU A 352 -13.31 -2.57 12.46
N TYR A 353 -12.12 -2.31 11.92
CA TYR A 353 -11.87 -1.08 11.16
C TYR A 353 -12.60 -1.07 9.82
N GLY A 354 -12.70 -2.20 9.13
CA GLY A 354 -13.49 -2.33 7.89
C GLY A 354 -14.96 -1.99 8.09
N HIS A 355 -15.56 -2.46 9.19
CA HIS A 355 -16.91 -2.06 9.59
C HIS A 355 -17.01 -0.57 9.92
N SER A 356 -15.98 0.00 10.57
CA SER A 356 -15.97 1.42 10.94
C SER A 356 -15.85 2.33 9.70
N ILE A 357 -15.04 1.95 8.72
CA ILE A 357 -14.88 2.72 7.47
C ILE A 357 -16.06 2.55 6.49
N SER A 358 -16.91 1.54 6.69
CA SER A 358 -18.17 1.43 5.95
C SER A 358 -19.29 2.33 6.50
N GLN A 359 -19.06 3.01 7.62
CA GLN A 359 -20.02 3.97 8.19
C GLN A 359 -19.95 5.33 7.47
N TYR A 360 -20.87 6.23 7.82
CA TYR A 360 -20.87 7.60 7.30
C TYR A 360 -19.68 8.40 7.84
N LEU A 361 -18.74 8.75 6.95
CA LEU A 361 -17.53 9.51 7.27
C LEU A 361 -17.52 10.92 6.62
N SER A 362 -16.72 11.81 7.21
CA SER A 362 -16.54 13.18 6.75
C SER A 362 -15.57 13.24 5.55
N ILE A 363 -16.10 13.43 4.33
CA ILE A 363 -15.30 13.34 3.10
C ILE A 363 -15.06 14.68 2.38
N ARG A 364 -15.80 15.75 2.69
CA ARG A 364 -15.67 17.06 2.02
C ARG A 364 -16.36 18.21 2.77
N ASN A 365 -16.22 19.43 2.23
CA ASN A 365 -16.88 20.65 2.70
C ASN A 365 -16.53 21.08 4.14
N TYR A 366 -15.29 20.83 4.58
CA TYR A 366 -14.78 21.27 5.87
C TYR A 366 -14.77 22.80 5.98
N LYS A 367 -15.29 23.32 7.10
CA LYS A 367 -15.34 24.74 7.42
C LYS A 367 -15.25 24.92 8.93
N TRP A 368 -14.57 25.98 9.37
CA TRP A 368 -14.68 26.42 10.76
C TRP A 368 -16.09 26.93 11.03
N GLY A 369 -16.68 26.51 12.15
CA GLY A 369 -18.02 26.94 12.56
C GLY A 369 -17.99 28.26 13.32
N THR A 370 -17.39 28.27 14.51
CA THR A 370 -17.35 29.43 15.40
C THR A 370 -15.98 29.53 16.06
N SER A 371 -15.45 30.74 16.20
CA SER A 371 -14.12 30.94 16.79
C SER A 371 -14.13 30.67 18.30
N ARG A 372 -13.00 30.16 18.81
CA ARG A 372 -12.81 29.94 20.25
C ARG A 372 -13.07 31.20 21.07
N GLY A 373 -12.55 32.35 20.64
CA GLY A 373 -12.73 33.64 21.34
C GLY A 373 -14.20 34.04 21.48
N TYR A 374 -15.01 33.84 20.43
CA TYR A 374 -16.45 34.09 20.53
C TYR A 374 -17.12 33.11 21.50
N LEU A 375 -16.79 31.82 21.41
CA LEU A 375 -17.40 30.80 22.29
C LEU A 375 -17.09 31.05 23.75
N LEU A 376 -15.85 31.42 24.11
CA LEU A 376 -15.45 31.72 25.49
C LEU A 376 -16.32 32.80 26.13
N ASN A 377 -16.73 33.81 25.35
CA ASN A 377 -17.57 34.91 25.81
C ASN A 377 -19.08 34.65 25.68
N ASN A 378 -19.50 33.51 25.14
CA ASN A 378 -20.92 33.22 24.84
C ASN A 378 -21.34 31.81 25.33
N PRO A 379 -21.56 31.61 26.64
CA PRO A 379 -21.96 30.32 27.21
C PRO A 379 -23.28 29.76 26.65
N ALA A 380 -24.24 30.64 26.35
CA ALA A 380 -25.50 30.24 25.70
C ALA A 380 -25.27 29.60 24.33
N MET A 381 -24.30 30.12 23.56
CA MET A 381 -23.91 29.52 22.29
C MET A 381 -23.19 28.19 22.48
N GLN A 382 -22.28 28.08 23.46
CA GLN A 382 -21.62 26.80 23.78
C GLN A 382 -22.66 25.71 24.05
N LYS A 383 -23.65 26.00 24.92
CA LYS A 383 -24.74 25.07 25.23
C LYS A 383 -25.58 24.71 23.99
N LYS A 384 -25.88 25.69 23.13
CA LYS A 384 -26.61 25.46 21.88
C LYS A 384 -25.85 24.53 20.93
N LEU A 385 -24.56 24.74 20.73
CA LEU A 385 -23.72 23.91 19.86
C LEU A 385 -23.53 22.50 20.40
N LEU A 386 -23.29 22.35 21.71
CA LEU A 386 -23.18 21.04 22.34
C LEU A 386 -24.49 20.25 22.19
N ASN A 387 -25.63 20.88 22.47
CA ASN A 387 -26.94 20.25 22.30
C ASN A 387 -27.24 19.89 20.84
N MET A 388 -26.76 20.68 19.87
CA MET A 388 -26.86 20.33 18.46
C MET A 388 -26.03 19.09 18.16
N ALA A 389 -24.77 19.06 18.59
CA ALA A 389 -23.83 17.96 18.34
C ALA A 389 -24.31 16.64 18.93
N LEU A 390 -24.83 16.65 20.17
CA LEU A 390 -25.39 15.48 20.84
C LEU A 390 -26.65 14.91 20.13
N LYS A 391 -27.28 15.68 19.23
CA LYS A 391 -28.47 15.26 18.46
C LYS A 391 -28.14 14.87 17.01
N ILE A 392 -26.87 14.97 16.59
CA ILE A 392 -26.46 14.55 15.25
C ILE A 392 -26.60 13.04 15.15
N LYS A 393 -27.38 12.58 14.18
CA LYS A 393 -27.53 11.14 13.90
C LYS A 393 -26.27 10.57 13.27
N PRO A 394 -25.96 9.28 13.45
CA PRO A 394 -24.81 8.64 12.81
C PRO A 394 -24.79 8.76 11.27
N ASP A 395 -25.96 8.82 10.63
CA ASP A 395 -26.16 8.92 9.18
C ASP A 395 -26.38 10.36 8.68
N ALA A 396 -26.13 11.36 9.54
CA ALA A 396 -26.38 12.74 9.19
C ALA A 396 -25.51 13.22 8.02
N LYS A 397 -26.11 14.00 7.12
CA LYS A 397 -25.40 14.62 5.98
C LYS A 397 -24.26 15.57 6.39
N ARG A 398 -24.24 16.02 7.64
CA ARG A 398 -23.21 16.90 8.21
C ARG A 398 -22.86 16.43 9.62
N GLY A 399 -21.59 16.12 9.84
CA GLY A 399 -21.02 15.92 11.18
C GLY A 399 -20.37 17.19 11.71
N CYS A 400 -19.83 17.12 12.93
CA CYS A 400 -19.01 18.17 13.52
C CYS A 400 -17.84 17.57 14.29
N TYR A 401 -16.73 18.30 14.34
CA TYR A 401 -15.65 18.04 15.28
C TYR A 401 -15.69 19.12 16.37
N LEU A 402 -15.54 18.70 17.62
CA LEU A 402 -15.57 19.59 18.77
C LEU A 402 -14.29 19.43 19.58
N ASN A 403 -13.78 20.55 20.10
CA ASN A 403 -12.82 20.55 21.18
C ASN A 403 -13.56 21.04 22.43
N ILE A 404 -13.60 20.20 23.45
CA ILE A 404 -14.36 20.42 24.67
C ILE A 404 -13.45 20.29 25.88
N ASN A 405 -13.75 21.08 26.91
CA ASN A 405 -13.22 20.84 28.24
C ASN A 405 -14.29 20.07 29.03
N SER A 406 -13.95 18.88 29.51
CA SER A 406 -14.85 18.01 30.28
C SER A 406 -14.37 17.88 31.72
N HIS A 407 -15.31 17.84 32.65
CA HIS A 407 -15.07 17.51 34.06
C HIS A 407 -15.85 16.25 34.43
N PHE A 408 -15.15 15.24 34.95
CA PHE A 408 -15.74 13.99 35.42
C PHE A 408 -15.72 13.96 36.96
N PRO A 409 -16.88 14.09 37.63
CA PRO A 409 -16.95 14.08 39.09
C PRO A 409 -16.45 12.75 39.67
N LEU A 410 -15.83 12.78 40.87
CA LEU A 410 -15.28 11.57 41.53
C LEU A 410 -16.28 10.40 41.60
N LYS A 411 -17.57 10.69 41.84
CA LYS A 411 -18.63 9.68 41.88
C LYS A 411 -18.81 8.87 40.59
N THR A 412 -18.25 9.31 39.45
CA THR A 412 -18.31 8.57 38.18
C THR A 412 -17.06 7.74 37.91
N HIS A 413 -16.02 7.85 38.74
CA HIS A 413 -14.73 7.21 38.46
C HIS A 413 -14.82 5.68 38.50
N ASP A 414 -15.47 5.11 39.50
CA ASP A 414 -15.66 3.65 39.60
C ASP A 414 -16.40 3.08 38.38
N TYR A 415 -17.44 3.79 37.91
CA TYR A 415 -18.20 3.41 36.73
C TYR A 415 -17.39 3.49 35.43
N LEU A 416 -16.50 4.47 35.31
CA LEU A 416 -15.68 4.71 34.13
C LEU A 416 -14.34 3.96 34.17
N SER A 417 -14.07 3.21 35.24
CA SER A 417 -12.76 2.57 35.47
C SER A 417 -12.36 1.59 34.38
N ASP A 418 -13.34 0.92 33.74
CA ASP A 418 -13.09 -0.07 32.69
C ASP A 418 -12.88 0.57 31.30
N LEU A 419 -13.38 1.79 31.07
CA LEU A 419 -13.17 2.51 29.82
C LEU A 419 -13.13 4.02 30.06
N PRO A 420 -11.97 4.57 30.49
CA PRO A 420 -11.83 5.98 30.76
C PRO A 420 -12.14 6.83 29.52
N PRO A 421 -13.05 7.82 29.61
CA PRO A 421 -13.39 8.66 28.47
C PRO A 421 -12.28 9.69 28.19
N ALA A 422 -12.28 10.22 26.96
CA ALA A 422 -11.45 11.37 26.56
C ALA A 422 -9.94 11.18 26.80
N VAL A 423 -9.39 10.01 26.48
CA VAL A 423 -7.94 9.75 26.56
C VAL A 423 -7.14 10.75 25.74
N GLU A 424 -6.03 11.22 26.30
CA GLU A 424 -5.10 12.16 25.68
C GLU A 424 -3.80 11.46 25.31
N ASN A 425 -3.13 11.97 24.27
CA ASN A 425 -1.74 11.59 24.02
C ASN A 425 -0.89 12.29 25.09
N ILE A 426 -0.22 11.50 25.92
CA ILE A 426 0.67 12.00 26.96
C ILE A 426 2.07 11.47 26.70
N ALA A 427 3.06 12.35 26.85
CA ALA A 427 4.45 11.91 26.88
C ALA A 427 4.70 11.21 28.21
N VAL A 428 5.22 9.98 28.17
CA VAL A 428 5.53 9.24 29.41
C VAL A 428 6.79 9.85 30.03
N GLU A 429 6.69 10.23 31.31
CA GLU A 429 7.82 10.74 32.07
C GLU A 429 8.59 9.61 32.77
N LYS A 430 9.87 9.83 33.06
CA LYS A 430 10.78 8.79 33.60
C LYS A 430 10.33 8.28 34.97
N ASP A 431 9.75 9.15 35.79
CA ASP A 431 9.22 8.85 37.12
C ASP A 431 7.90 8.06 37.09
N TRP A 432 7.24 7.96 35.94
CA TRP A 432 6.05 7.12 35.75
C TRP A 432 6.40 5.67 35.42
N LEU A 433 7.67 5.36 35.18
CA LEU A 433 8.13 4.01 34.89
C LEU A 433 8.03 3.12 36.14
N CYS A 434 7.54 1.90 35.95
CA CYS A 434 7.65 0.89 37.01
C CYS A 434 9.13 0.51 37.25
N PRO A 435 9.48 -0.04 38.44
CA PRO A 435 10.88 -0.37 38.77
C PRO A 435 11.56 -1.28 37.74
N TYR A 436 10.82 -2.20 37.13
CA TYR A 436 11.34 -3.08 36.09
C TYR A 436 11.74 -2.30 34.82
N ASN A 437 10.85 -1.43 34.32
CA ASN A 437 11.12 -0.63 33.12
C ASN A 437 12.24 0.38 33.37
N ALA A 438 12.29 0.99 34.55
CA ALA A 438 13.36 1.90 34.94
C ALA A 438 14.74 1.20 34.89
N LYS A 439 14.84 -0.02 35.43
CA LYS A 439 16.05 -0.83 35.36
C LYS A 439 16.42 -1.22 33.92
N LEU A 440 15.42 -1.50 33.08
CA LEU A 440 15.66 -1.81 31.67
C LEU A 440 16.27 -0.63 30.92
N VAL A 441 15.79 0.59 31.17
CA VAL A 441 16.33 1.83 30.59
C VAL A 441 17.77 2.05 31.02
N GLU A 442 18.10 1.76 32.29
CA GLU A 442 19.48 1.83 32.78
C GLU A 442 20.40 0.82 32.09
N GLN A 443 19.91 -0.41 31.87
CA GLN A 443 20.69 -1.50 31.29
C GLN A 443 20.89 -1.41 29.78
N LEU A 444 19.87 -0.99 29.04
CA LEU A 444 19.87 -1.02 27.57
C LEU A 444 20.35 0.30 26.95
N ASP A 445 20.05 1.44 27.57
CA ASP A 445 20.30 2.77 26.98
C ASP A 445 21.22 3.64 27.87
N GLY A 446 21.93 3.01 28.81
CA GLY A 446 22.84 3.70 29.74
C GLY A 446 22.13 4.78 30.58
N GLY A 447 20.84 4.60 30.86
CA GLY A 447 20.02 5.53 31.64
C GLY A 447 19.45 6.71 30.84
N ARG A 448 19.71 6.79 29.53
CA ARG A 448 19.09 7.78 28.64
C ARG A 448 17.61 7.45 28.48
N PHE A 449 16.77 8.46 28.70
CA PHE A 449 15.33 8.36 28.53
C PHE A 449 14.89 9.56 27.70
N SER A 450 14.63 9.34 26.42
CA SER A 450 13.94 10.34 25.59
C SER A 450 12.46 10.29 25.95
N ALA A 451 11.90 11.41 26.40
CA ALA A 451 10.46 11.56 26.51
C ALA A 451 9.83 11.21 25.15
N THR A 452 8.77 10.41 25.16
CA THR A 452 8.06 10.06 23.92
C THR A 452 7.52 11.33 23.26
N GLU A 453 7.77 11.53 21.97
CA GLU A 453 7.25 12.69 21.22
C GLU A 453 5.71 12.67 21.17
N ASN A 454 5.07 13.85 21.28
CA ASN A 454 3.61 14.03 21.27
C ASN A 454 2.99 14.07 19.86
#